data_AF-E8KID6-F1
#
_entry.id   AF-E8KID6-F1
#
_cell.length_a   1.000
_cell.length_b   1.000
_cell.length_c   1.000
_cell.angle_alpha   90.00
_cell.angle_beta   90.00
_cell.angle_gamma   90.00
#
_symmetry.space_group_name_H-M   'P 1'
#
loop_
_entity.id
_entity.type
_entity.pdbx_description
1 polymer ?
#
loop_
_entity_poly.entity_id
_entity_poly.type
_entity_poly.pdbx_seq_one_letter_code
_entity_poly.pdbx_strand_id
1 'polypeptide(L)' 'MFFSLFFIMEVAASYEIIEWQYAVVEGGNAGIEFLGSQGDIWDAQKDMLADTLGQLPHLLFI' A
#
# COMPACT_ATOMS: atom_id res chain seq x y z
N MET A 1 -19.40 -7.75 5.15
CA MET A 1 -18.76 -6.43 5.31
C MET A 1 -17.29 -6.52 5.71
N PHE A 2 -16.91 -7.24 6.76
CA PHE A 2 -15.48 -7.36 7.14
C PHE A 2 -14.59 -8.01 6.06
N PHE A 3 -15.13 -8.92 5.25
CA PHE A 3 -14.39 -9.51 4.14
C PHE A 3 -13.84 -8.45 3.17
N SER A 4 -14.64 -7.44 2.79
CA SER A 4 -14.17 -6.41 1.86
C SER A 4 -13.12 -5.49 2.50
N LEU A 5 -13.23 -5.22 3.81
CA LEU A 5 -12.19 -4.51 4.56
C LEU A 5 -10.86 -5.28 4.53
N PHE A 6 -10.88 -6.56 4.93
CA PHE A 6 -9.67 -7.37 4.96
C PHE A 6 -9.08 -7.59 3.57
N PHE A 7 -9.91 -7.73 2.55
CA PHE A 7 -9.46 -7.87 1.17
C PHE A 7 -8.73 -6.62 0.67
N ILE A 8 -9.26 -5.42 0.93
CA ILE A 8 -8.57 -4.17 0.56
C ILE A 8 -7.25 -4.03 1.32
N MET A 9 -7.24 -4.29 2.63
CA MET A 9 -6.00 -4.22 3.42
C MET A 9 -4.95 -5.24 2.96
N GLU A 10 -5.37 -6.45 2.59
CA GLU A 10 -4.48 -7.49 2.06
C GLU A 10 -3.88 -7.07 0.73
N VAL A 11 -4.69 -6.54 -0.19
CA VAL A 11 -4.24 -6.08 -1.51
C VAL A 11 -3.27 -4.90 -1.37
N ALA A 12 -3.60 -3.91 -0.55
CA ALA A 12 -2.74 -2.76 -0.29
C ALA A 12 -1.39 -3.21 0.27
N ALA A 13 -1.39 -4.02 1.34
CA ALA A 13 -0.15 -4.53 1.93
C ALA A 13 0.66 -5.40 0.96
N SER A 14 0.00 -6.21 0.13
CA SER A 14 0.67 -7.05 -0.86
C SER A 14 1.34 -6.21 -1.95
N TYR A 15 0.69 -5.13 -2.38
CA TYR A 15 1.22 -4.22 -3.38
C TYR A 15 2.48 -3.51 -2.86
N GLU A 16 2.44 -2.97 -1.64
CA GLU A 16 3.62 -2.37 -0.97
C GLU A 16 4.80 -3.35 -0.83
N ILE A 17 4.52 -4.62 -0.51
CA ILE A 17 5.57 -5.66 -0.43
C ILE A 17 6.21 -5.90 -1.80
N ILE A 18 5.43 -5.87 -2.89
CA ILE A 18 5.93 -6.03 -4.25
C ILE A 18 6.81 -4.84 -4.64
N GLU A 19 6.40 -3.62 -4.32
CA GLU A 19 7.19 -2.41 -4.57
C GLU A 19 8.51 -2.42 -3.80
N TRP A 20 8.47 -2.80 -2.52
CA TRP A 20 9.67 -2.98 -1.72
C TRP A 20 10.60 -4.06 -2.28
N GLN A 21 10.06 -5.22 -2.66
CA GLN A 21 10.87 -6.29 -3.28
C GLN A 21 11.52 -5.83 -4.58
N TYR A 22 10.78 -5.14 -5.44
CA TYR A 22 11.31 -4.59 -6.69
C TYR A 22 12.44 -3.58 -6.41
N ALA A 23 12.23 -2.67 -5.47
CA ALA A 23 13.23 -1.67 -5.07
C ALA A 23 14.52 -2.32 -4.54
N VAL A 24 14.41 -3.43 -3.80
CA VAL A 24 15.55 -4.20 -3.29
C VAL A 24 16.29 -4.96 -4.40
N VAL A 25 15.56 -5.51 -5.39
CA VAL A 25 16.15 -6.32 -6.47
C VAL A 25 16.80 -5.47 -7.55
N GLU A 26 16.14 -4.43 -8.03
CA GLU A 26 16.69 -3.55 -9.08
C GLU A 26 17.78 -2.65 -8.48
N GLY A 27 17.50 -2.06 -7.32
CA GLY A 27 18.32 -0.99 -6.76
C GLY A 27 18.27 0.28 -7.62
N GLY A 28 19.23 1.19 -7.42
CA GLY A 28 19.39 2.37 -8.26
C GLY A 28 18.19 3.34 -8.28
N ASN A 29 18.14 4.19 -9.32
CA ASN A 29 17.06 5.17 -9.47
C ASN A 29 15.74 4.55 -9.91
N ALA A 30 15.77 3.48 -10.73
CA ALA A 30 14.56 2.85 -11.23
C ALA A 30 13.77 2.16 -10.11
N GLY A 31 14.46 1.51 -9.16
CA GLY A 31 13.83 0.96 -7.96
C GLY A 31 13.22 2.02 -7.04
N ILE A 32 13.90 3.16 -6.87
CA ILE A 32 13.40 4.27 -6.04
C ILE A 32 12.22 4.99 -6.70
N GLU A 33 12.26 5.17 -8.02
CA GLU A 33 11.14 5.75 -8.77
C GLU A 33 9.92 4.83 -8.77
N PHE A 34 10.11 3.52 -8.91
CA PHE A 34 9.02 2.54 -8.83
C PHE A 34 8.43 2.43 -7.42
N LEU A 35 9.27 2.48 -6.37
CA LEU A 35 8.82 2.48 -4.98
C LEU A 35 7.94 3.69 -4.65
N GLY A 36 7.99 4.77 -5.43
CA GLY A 36 7.09 5.92 -5.23
C GLY A 36 7.34 6.80 -4.00
N SER A 37 8.14 6.32 -3.04
CA SER A 37 8.32 6.94 -1.71
C SER A 37 8.75 8.40 -1.69
N GLN A 38 9.41 8.89 -2.74
CA GLN A 38 9.97 10.26 -2.79
C GLN A 38 10.85 10.61 -1.57
N GLY A 39 11.46 9.59 -0.93
CA GLY A 39 12.26 9.73 0.28
C GLY A 39 11.47 9.67 1.60
N ASP A 40 10.16 9.46 1.55
CA ASP A 40 9.32 9.22 2.72
C ASP A 40 9.34 7.75 3.14
N ILE A 41 9.97 7.49 4.29
CA ILE A 41 10.06 6.13 4.85
C ILE A 41 8.68 5.60 5.28
N TRP A 42 7.70 6.50 5.48
CA TRP A 42 6.35 6.16 5.93
C TRP A 42 5.32 6.07 4.80
N ASP A 43 5.76 6.11 3.54
CA ASP A 43 4.87 6.11 2.36
C ASP A 43 3.94 4.89 2.36
N ALA A 44 4.52 3.69 2.43
CA ALA A 44 3.76 2.43 2.49
C ALA A 44 2.71 2.41 3.61
N GLN A 45 3.04 2.92 4.81
CA GLN A 45 2.08 2.99 5.92
C GLN A 45 0.97 4.00 5.65
N LYS A 46 1.26 5.11 4.97
CA LYS A 46 0.28 6.14 4.63
C LYS A 46 -0.66 5.66 3.55
N ASP A 47 -0.16 4.93 2.57
CA ASP A 47 -0.97 4.37 1.48
C ASP A 47 -1.90 3.27 2.00
N MET A 48 -1.38 2.33 2.79
CA MET A 48 -2.22 1.32 3.46
C MET A 48 -3.26 1.95 4.40
N LEU A 49 -2.92 3.05 5.09
CA LEU A 49 -3.88 3.76 5.93
C LEU A 49 -4.96 4.45 5.09
N ALA A 50 -4.59 5.08 3.98
CA ALA A 50 -5.51 5.76 3.08
C ALA A 50 -6.53 4.78 2.48
N ASP A 51 -6.07 3.61 2.01
CA ASP A 51 -6.94 2.56 1.48
C ASP A 51 -7.90 2.00 2.55
N THR A 52 -7.37 1.75 3.75
CA THR A 52 -8.19 1.28 4.88
C THR A 52 -9.26 2.30 5.24
N LEU A 53 -8.90 3.58 5.33
CA LEU A 53 -9.83 4.68 5.62
C LEU A 53 -10.88 4.84 4.50
N GLY A 54 -10.48 4.69 3.25
CA GLY A 54 -11.37 4.71 2.09
C GLY A 54 -12.40 3.58 2.09
N GLN A 55 -12.09 2.45 2.72
CA GLN A 55 -13.00 1.31 2.85
C GLN A 55 -13.94 1.38 4.06
N LEU A 56 -13.68 2.27 5.04
CA LEU A 56 -14.54 2.43 6.23
C LEU A 56 -16.00 2.82 5.91
N PRO A 57 -16.29 3.72 4.95
CA PRO A 57 -17.67 4.01 4.57
C PRO A 57 -18.43 2.78 4.07
N HIS A 58 -17.78 1.88 3.32
CA HIS A 58 -18.39 0.61 2.94
C HIS A 58 -18.70 -0.23 4.17
N LEU A 59 -17.81 -0.30 5.16
CA LEU A 59 -18.07 -1.06 6.38
C LEU A 59 -19.24 -0.49 7.20
N LEU A 60 -19.42 0.84 7.20
CA LEU A 60 -20.38 1.53 8.06
C LEU A 60 -21.77 1.71 7.44
N PHE A 61 -21.85 1.84 6.11
CA PHE A 61 -23.09 2.25 5.43
C PHE A 61 -23.63 1.22 4.43
N ILE A 62 -22.87 0.16 4.13
CA ILE A 62 -23.23 -0.86 3.11
C ILE A 62 -23.08 -2.26 3.67
#